data_AF-A0A1W9G6L8-F1
#
_entry.id   AF-A0A1W9G6L8-F1
#
_cell.length_a   1.000
_cell.length_b   1.000
_cell.length_c   1.000
_cell.angle_alpha   90.00
_cell.angle_beta   90.00
_cell.angle_gamma   90.00
#
_symmetry.space_group_name_H-M   'P 1'
#
loop_
_entity.id
_entity.type
_entity.pdbx_description
1 polymer ?
#
loop_
_entity_poly.entity_id
_entity_poly.type
_entity_poly.pdbx_seq_one_letter_code
_entity_poly.pdbx_strand_id
1 'polypeptide(L)'
;MNVMMTDQELNRVVQYVTASTSYARDTVAEILKTGLGELAAMATHSTRQFERETLLEYVSQWTIKRTGQPETLVREVLGCAGRWLDELYEEIAKQQPDLLRQSSNDEDEAASA
;
A
#
# COMPACT_ATOMS: atom_id res chain seq x y z
N MET A 1 -16.47 -0.85 1.43
CA MET A 1 -15.81 -2.17 1.31
C MET A 1 -14.51 -2.04 2.10
N ASN A 2 -14.27 -2.86 3.13
CA ASN A 2 -13.00 -2.80 3.88
C ASN A 2 -11.85 -3.12 2.93
N VAL A 3 -10.81 -2.28 2.86
CA VAL A 3 -9.50 -2.62 2.27
C VAL A 3 -8.82 -3.62 3.20
N MET A 4 -9.40 -4.82 3.37
CA MET A 4 -8.79 -5.88 4.16
C MET A 4 -8.03 -6.77 3.21
N MET A 5 -6.71 -6.61 3.17
CA MET A 5 -5.82 -7.59 2.62
C MET A 5 -6.11 -8.93 3.31
N THR A 6 -6.70 -9.87 2.57
CA THR A 6 -7.14 -11.14 3.15
C THR A 6 -5.94 -12.03 3.47
N ASP A 7 -6.10 -12.95 4.42
CA ASP A 7 -5.07 -13.97 4.69
C ASP A 7 -4.75 -14.81 3.44
N GLN A 8 -5.72 -14.99 2.54
CA GLN A 8 -5.52 -15.68 1.28
C GLN A 8 -4.60 -14.90 0.32
N GLU A 9 -4.84 -13.60 0.18
CA GLU A 9 -3.97 -12.72 -0.63
C GLU A 9 -2.57 -12.65 -0.04
N LEU A 10 -2.45 -12.47 1.28
CA LEU A 10 -1.16 -12.46 1.95
C LEU A 10 -0.37 -13.76 1.69
N ASN A 11 -1.02 -14.91 1.82
CA ASN A 11 -0.37 -16.20 1.53
C ASN A 11 0.11 -16.30 0.08
N ARG A 12 -0.67 -15.77 -0.88
CA ARG A 12 -0.29 -15.76 -2.30
C ARG A 12 0.95 -14.89 -2.55
N VAL A 13 1.00 -13.68 -1.96
CA VAL A 13 2.17 -12.80 -2.09
C VAL A 13 3.40 -13.45 -1.45
N VAL A 14 3.25 -14.04 -0.26
CA VAL A 14 4.35 -14.75 0.42
C VAL A 14 4.92 -15.85 -0.48
N GLN A 15 4.06 -16.70 -1.04
CA GLN A 15 4.51 -17.77 -1.94
C GLN A 15 5.26 -17.23 -3.16
N TYR A 16 4.71 -16.19 -3.80
CA TYR A 16 5.33 -15.56 -4.96
C TYR A 16 6.70 -14.95 -4.63
N VAL A 17 6.79 -14.16 -3.56
CA VAL A 17 8.02 -13.47 -3.20
C VAL A 17 9.08 -14.45 -2.71
N THR A 18 8.71 -15.46 -1.94
CA THR A 18 9.62 -16.56 -1.55
C THR A 18 10.20 -17.25 -2.79
N ALA A 19 9.37 -17.58 -3.78
CA ALA A 19 9.83 -18.19 -5.03
C ALA A 19 10.73 -17.24 -5.85
N SER A 20 10.52 -15.93 -5.74
CA SER A 20 11.23 -14.92 -6.54
C SER A 20 12.54 -14.43 -5.91
N THR A 21 12.69 -14.53 -4.59
CA THR A 21 13.83 -13.98 -3.84
C THR A 21 14.70 -15.06 -3.19
N SER A 22 14.22 -16.31 -3.10
CA SER A 22 14.85 -17.41 -2.36
C SER A 22 15.04 -17.15 -0.85
N TYR A 23 14.47 -16.07 -0.29
CA TYR A 23 14.46 -15.82 1.15
C TYR A 23 13.55 -16.80 1.89
N ALA A 24 13.87 -17.06 3.16
CA ALA A 24 13.07 -17.94 4.00
C ALA A 24 11.61 -17.46 4.06
N ARG A 25 10.67 -18.40 3.88
CA ARG A 25 9.23 -18.11 3.85
C ARG A 25 8.76 -17.33 5.07
N ASP A 26 9.24 -17.69 6.25
CA ASP A 26 8.82 -17.05 7.50
C ASP A 26 9.30 -15.59 7.58
N THR A 27 10.53 -15.33 7.12
CA THR A 27 11.08 -13.96 6.99
C THR A 27 10.28 -13.14 5.99
N VAL A 28 9.97 -13.71 4.82
CA VAL A 28 9.14 -13.05 3.80
C VAL A 28 7.73 -12.76 4.35
N ALA A 29 7.14 -13.71 5.06
CA ALA A 29 5.81 -13.55 5.66
C ALA A 29 5.78 -12.46 6.73
N GLU A 30 6.79 -12.40 7.60
CA GLU A 30 6.93 -11.37 8.63
C GLU A 30 7.01 -9.96 8.01
N ILE A 31 7.85 -9.80 6.97
CA ILE A 31 8.04 -8.52 6.28
C ILE A 31 6.77 -8.10 5.56
N LEU A 32 6.16 -8.99 4.77
CA LEU A 32 4.96 -8.67 4.01
C LEU A 32 3.77 -8.38 4.93
N LYS A 33 3.57 -9.18 6.00
CA LYS A 33 2.50 -8.94 6.97
C LYS A 33 2.66 -7.58 7.66
N THR A 34 3.89 -7.20 7.99
CA THR A 34 4.19 -5.93 8.65
C THR A 34 4.02 -4.74 7.70
N GLY A 35 4.63 -4.80 6.52
CA GLY A 35 4.63 -3.69 5.57
C GLY A 35 3.27 -3.47 4.90
N LEU A 36 2.64 -4.54 4.43
CA LEU A 36 1.32 -4.45 3.79
C LEU A 36 0.21 -4.17 4.81
N GLY A 37 0.36 -4.66 6.04
CA GLY A 37 -0.53 -4.32 7.15
C GLY A 37 -0.50 -2.82 7.48
N GLU A 38 0.69 -2.20 7.50
CA GLU A 38 0.82 -0.76 7.70
C GLU A 38 0.15 0.03 6.57
N LEU A 39 0.32 -0.40 5.32
CA LEU A 39 -0.33 0.23 4.18
C LEU A 39 -1.86 0.14 4.25
N ALA A 40 -2.40 -1.00 4.63
CA ALA A 40 -3.84 -1.16 4.83
C ALA A 40 -4.36 -0.31 6.01
N ALA A 41 -3.55 -0.10 7.05
CA ALA A 41 -3.89 0.83 8.13
C ALA A 41 -3.88 2.29 7.65
N MET A 42 -2.85 2.70 6.91
CA MET A 42 -2.77 4.02 6.29
C MET A 42 -3.93 4.28 5.32
N ALA A 43 -4.30 3.29 4.51
CA ALA A 43 -5.47 3.32 3.62
C ALA A 43 -6.76 3.70 4.35
N THR A 44 -6.93 3.15 5.55
CA THR A 44 -8.15 3.29 6.34
C THR A 44 -8.22 4.65 7.04
N HIS A 45 -7.07 5.27 7.32
CA HIS A 45 -6.99 6.46 8.19
C HIS A 45 -6.43 7.73 7.51
N SER A 46 -5.81 7.62 6.34
CA SER A 46 -5.19 8.75 5.63
C SER A 46 -6.09 9.27 4.50
N THR A 47 -6.28 10.60 4.44
CA THR A 47 -6.92 11.30 3.32
C THR A 47 -5.91 11.83 2.30
N ARG A 48 -4.61 11.52 2.49
CA ARG A 48 -3.51 12.08 1.70
C ARG A 48 -3.03 11.07 0.65
N GLN A 49 -2.94 11.52 -0.59
CA GLN A 49 -2.25 10.78 -1.66
C GLN A 49 -0.74 10.90 -1.45
N PHE A 50 -0.03 9.77 -1.54
CA PHE A 50 1.43 9.71 -1.46
C PHE A 50 2.00 9.29 -2.80
N GLU A 51 3.11 9.90 -3.20
CA GLU A 51 3.90 9.37 -4.31
C GLU A 51 4.40 7.96 -3.96
N ARG A 52 4.38 7.07 -4.96
CA ARG A 52 4.76 5.66 -4.81
C ARG A 52 6.11 5.46 -4.13
N GLU A 53 7.12 6.24 -4.54
CA GLU A 53 8.47 6.15 -3.99
C GLU A 53 8.52 6.57 -2.51
N THR A 54 7.82 7.65 -2.16
CA THR A 54 7.73 8.15 -0.77
C THR A 54 7.04 7.12 0.13
N LEU A 55 5.98 6.48 -0.37
CA LEU A 55 5.25 5.46 0.36
C LEU A 55 6.07 4.19 0.56
N LEU A 56 6.75 3.73 -0.50
CA LEU A 56 7.63 2.56 -0.43
C LEU A 56 8.79 2.81 0.54
N GLU A 57 9.37 4.01 0.53
CA GLU A 57 10.40 4.43 1.49
C GLU A 57 9.87 4.38 2.92
N TYR A 58 8.70 4.99 3.17
CA TYR A 58 8.06 4.99 4.48
C TYR A 58 7.82 3.56 5.00
N VAL A 59 7.19 2.71 4.19
CA VAL A 59 6.84 1.34 4.58
C VAL A 59 8.10 0.49 4.79
N SER A 60 9.14 0.70 3.98
CA SER A 60 10.43 0.04 4.17
C SER A 60 11.02 0.40 5.53
N GLN A 61 11.08 1.69 5.87
CA GLN A 61 11.58 2.15 7.16
C GLN A 61 10.74 1.66 8.34
N TRP A 62 9.41 1.68 8.20
CA TRP A 62 8.50 1.14 9.21
C TRP A 62 8.75 -0.35 9.45
N THR A 63 8.86 -1.12 8.36
CA THR A 63 9.06 -2.57 8.43
C THR A 63 10.42 -2.93 9.03
N ILE A 64 11.48 -2.21 8.67
CA ILE A 64 12.81 -2.37 9.29
C ILE A 64 12.72 -2.14 10.80
N LYS A 65 12.08 -1.05 11.24
CA LYS A 65 11.93 -0.73 12.67
C LYS A 65 11.15 -1.78 13.45
N ARG A 66 10.17 -2.44 12.81
CA ARG A 66 9.28 -3.42 13.46
C ARG A 66 9.84 -4.85 13.47
N THR A 67 10.59 -5.22 12.44
CA THR A 67 11.08 -6.61 12.25
C THR A 67 12.57 -6.76 12.59
N GLY A 68 13.34 -5.68 12.59
CA GLY A 68 14.80 -5.72 12.76
C GLY A 68 15.55 -6.31 11.57
N GLN A 69 14.86 -6.57 10.45
CA GLN A 69 15.45 -7.16 9.26
C GLN A 69 16.36 -6.16 8.52
N PRO A 70 17.39 -6.62 7.79
CA PRO A 70 18.29 -5.75 7.04
C PRO A 70 17.56 -4.94 5.95
N GLU A 71 17.99 -3.69 5.73
CA GLU A 71 17.36 -2.78 4.76
C GLU A 71 17.29 -3.37 3.35
N THR A 72 18.40 -3.94 2.84
CA THR A 72 18.45 -4.57 1.52
C THR A 72 17.38 -5.65 1.36
N LEU A 73 17.25 -6.52 2.37
CA LEU A 73 16.29 -7.62 2.36
C LEU A 73 14.85 -7.09 2.38
N VAL A 74 14.55 -6.10 3.23
CA VAL A 74 13.21 -5.50 3.31
C VAL A 74 12.83 -4.82 1.99
N ARG A 75 13.74 -4.02 1.40
CA ARG A 75 13.49 -3.33 0.13
C ARG A 75 13.28 -4.29 -1.03
N GLU A 76 14.05 -5.38 -1.08
CA GLU A 76 13.88 -6.40 -2.12
C GLU A 76 12.56 -7.16 -1.98
N VAL A 77 12.18 -7.55 -0.76
CA VAL A 77 10.91 -8.25 -0.51
C VAL A 77 9.71 -7.35 -0.83
N LEU A 78 9.70 -6.11 -0.35
CA LEU A 78 8.63 -5.15 -0.63
C LEU A 78 8.61 -4.73 -2.10
N GLY A 79 9.78 -4.51 -2.71
CA GLY A 79 9.91 -4.21 -4.14
C GLY A 79 9.40 -5.36 -5.03
N CYS A 80 9.66 -6.61 -4.64
CA CYS A 80 9.14 -7.80 -5.32
C CYS A 80 7.62 -7.91 -5.21
N ALA A 81 7.06 -7.48 -4.08
CA ALA A 81 5.61 -7.35 -3.89
C ALA A 81 5.00 -6.10 -4.57
N GLY A 82 5.78 -5.35 -5.35
CA GLY A 82 5.40 -4.08 -5.98
C GLY A 82 4.04 -4.07 -6.67
N ARG A 83 3.65 -5.14 -7.37
CA ARG A 83 2.33 -5.19 -8.02
C ARG A 83 1.16 -5.23 -7.04
N TRP A 84 1.29 -5.94 -5.92
CA TRP A 84 0.27 -5.96 -4.87
C TRP A 84 0.24 -4.64 -4.09
N LEU A 85 1.39 -3.97 -3.99
CA LEU A 85 1.46 -2.60 -3.47
C LEU A 85 0.71 -1.61 -4.37
N ASP A 86 0.87 -1.73 -5.68
CA ASP A 86 0.21 -0.88 -6.67
C ASP A 86 -1.32 -1.13 -6.69
N GLU A 87 -1.77 -2.39 -6.62
CA GLU A 87 -3.19 -2.73 -6.50
C GLU A 87 -3.83 -2.19 -5.21
N LEU A 88 -3.14 -2.36 -4.07
CA LEU A 88 -3.60 -1.79 -2.80
C LEU A 88 -3.67 -0.26 -2.88
N TYR A 89 -2.71 0.38 -3.54
CA TYR A 89 -2.70 1.82 -3.77
C TYR A 89 -3.86 2.30 -4.65
N GLU A 90 -4.13 1.62 -5.76
CA GLU A 90 -5.27 1.95 -6.63
C GLU A 90 -6.60 1.82 -5.90
N GLU A 91 -6.77 0.78 -5.08
CA GLU A 91 -7.98 0.60 -4.28
C GLU A 91 -8.14 1.70 -3.21
N ILE A 92 -7.04 2.14 -2.59
CA ILE A 92 -7.05 3.33 -1.71
C ILE A 92 -7.53 4.56 -2.47
N ALA A 93 -6.98 4.80 -3.66
CA ALA A 93 -7.34 5.95 -4.49
C ALA A 93 -8.82 5.90 -4.94
N LYS A 94 -9.37 4.70 -5.19
CA LYS A 94 -10.77 4.50 -5.61
C LYS A 94 -11.78 4.61 -4.46
N GLN A 95 -11.40 4.31 -3.22
CA GLN A 95 -12.31 4.34 -2.07
C GLN A 95 -12.60 5.75 -1.51
N GLN A 96 -11.87 6.78 -1.97
CA GLN A 96 -12.18 8.17 -1.65
C GLN A 96 -12.45 9.02 -2.89
N PRO A 97 -13.50 8.72 -3.68
CA PRO A 97 -13.89 9.55 -4.82
C PRO A 97 -14.57 10.85 -4.36
N ASP A 98 -15.02 10.95 -3.11
CA ASP A 98 -15.74 12.12 -2.56
C ASP A 98 -14.85 13.36 -2.34
N LEU A 99 -13.51 13.24 -2.42
CA LEU A 99 -12.60 14.39 -2.49
C LEU A 99 -12.34 14.87 -3.93
N LEU A 100 -12.61 14.04 -4.94
CA LEU A 100 -12.46 14.38 -6.36
C LEU A 100 -13.70 15.09 -6.94
N ARG A 101 -14.83 15.10 -6.22
CA ARG A 101 -16.09 15.74 -6.67
C ARG A 101 -16.31 17.17 -6.19
N GLN A 102 -15.42 17.75 -5.37
CA GLN A 102 -15.56 19.14 -4.90
C GLN A 102 -14.87 20.20 -5.78
N SER A 103 -14.35 19.84 -6.95
CA SER A 103 -13.68 20.80 -7.85
C SER A 103 -14.34 20.93 -9.23
N SER A 104 -15.59 20.48 -9.41
CA SER A 104 -16.24 20.54 -10.73
C SER A 104 -17.71 20.96 -10.71
N ASN A 105 -18.19 21.62 -9.64
CA ASN A 105 -19.61 22.00 -9.60
C ASN A 105 -19.94 23.35 -8.93
N ASP A 106 -18.97 24.27 -8.90
CA ASP A 106 -19.21 25.71 -8.75
C ASP A 106 -18.43 26.30 -9.95
N GLU A 107 -19.05 26.63 -11.08
CA GLU A 107 -19.67 27.92 -11.35
C GLU A 107 -20.57 27.76 -12.59
N ASP A 108 -21.88 27.63 -12.39
CA ASP A 108 -22.87 27.87 -13.44
C ASP A 108 -24.09 28.55 -12.79
N GLU A 109 -23.87 29.73 -12.20
CA GLU A 109 -24.95 30.63 -11.82
C GLU A 109 -24.50 32.12 -11.92
N ALA A 110 -25.36 32.91 -12.58
CA ALA A 110 -25.40 34.37 -12.70
C ALA A 110 -24.63 34.97 -13.90
N ALA A 111 -25.24 35.69 -14.86
CA ALA A 111 -26.50 36.42 -14.79
C ALA A 111 -27.16 36.60 -16.18
N SER A 112 -28.46 36.31 -16.24
CA SER A 112 -29.41 37.03 -17.10
C SER A 112 -29.83 38.31 -16.38
N ALA A 113 -29.60 39.48 -16.98
CA ALA A 113 -30.44 40.68 -16.95
C ALA A 113 -29.80 41.79 -17.80
#